data_AF-A0A2A2EAB1-F1
#
_entry.id   AF-A0A2A2EAB1-F1
#
_cell.length_a   1.000
_cell.length_b   1.000
_cell.length_c   1.000
_cell.angle_alpha   90.00
_cell.angle_beta   90.00
_cell.angle_gamma   90.00
#
_symmetry.space_group_name_H-M   'P 1'
#
loop_
_entity.id
_entity.type
_entity.pdbx_description
1 polymer ?
#
loop_
_entity_poly.entity_id
_entity_poly.type
_entity_poly.pdbx_seq_one_letter_code
_entity_poly.pdbx_strand_id
1 'polypeptide(L)'
;MSRKTEKREMTEHQISVQESRIPDIALKAFSNAYQTAIANGASVLVAQDGQLLEVTRNSRQVLRSIEGYGHLKSGTRLTIKKRNS
;
A
#
# COMPACT_ATOMS: atom_id res chain seq x y z
N MET A 1 25.84 -30.06 1.44
CA MET A 1 26.46 -28.99 0.63
C MET A 1 25.37 -28.31 -0.20
N SER A 2 25.06 -27.06 0.08
CA SER A 2 23.98 -26.31 -0.59
C SER A 2 24.48 -25.79 -1.94
N ARG A 3 23.86 -26.23 -3.05
CA ARG A 3 24.15 -25.69 -4.38
C ARG A 3 23.63 -24.26 -4.41
N LYS A 4 24.52 -23.26 -4.33
CA LYS A 4 24.18 -21.90 -4.74
C LYS A 4 23.87 -21.97 -6.23
N THR A 5 22.59 -21.89 -6.59
CA THR A 5 22.16 -21.69 -7.97
C THR A 5 22.75 -20.36 -8.43
N GLU A 6 23.58 -20.39 -9.48
CA GLU A 6 24.05 -19.18 -10.14
C GLU A 6 22.85 -18.31 -10.49
N LYS A 7 22.87 -17.06 -10.01
CA LYS A 7 21.84 -16.05 -10.31
C LYS A 7 21.97 -15.76 -11.80
N ARG A 8 21.13 -16.40 -12.63
CA ARG A 8 21.03 -16.02 -14.06
C ARG A 8 20.64 -14.55 -14.13
N GLU A 9 21.42 -13.76 -14.84
CA GLU A 9 21.07 -12.38 -15.13
C GLU A 9 19.72 -12.37 -15.86
N MET A 10 18.75 -11.67 -15.27
CA MET A 10 17.43 -11.52 -15.88
C MET A 10 17.52 -10.51 -17.01
N THR A 11 16.83 -10.78 -18.10
CA THR A 11 16.70 -9.80 -19.19
C THR A 11 15.78 -8.66 -18.76
N GLU A 12 15.96 -7.48 -19.35
CA GLU A 12 15.13 -6.29 -19.07
C GLU A 12 13.63 -6.56 -19.22
N HIS A 13 13.25 -7.36 -20.23
CA HIS A 13 11.88 -7.81 -20.44
C HIS A 13 11.37 -8.66 -19.26
N GLN A 14 12.20 -9.55 -18.71
CA GLN A 14 11.82 -10.36 -17.54
C GLN A 14 11.69 -9.50 -16.27
N ILE A 15 12.51 -8.46 -16.12
CA ILE A 15 12.38 -7.49 -15.03
C ILE A 15 11.05 -6.75 -15.16
N SER A 16 10.76 -6.18 -16.33
CA SER A 16 9.52 -5.44 -16.58
C SER A 16 8.25 -6.28 -16.32
N VAL A 17 8.23 -7.55 -16.71
CA VAL A 17 7.12 -8.47 -16.42
C VAL A 17 6.97 -8.76 -14.92
N GLN A 18 8.06 -8.75 -14.14
CA GLN A 18 7.97 -8.89 -12.69
C GLN A 18 7.51 -7.59 -12.03
N GLU A 19 8.01 -6.44 -12.50
CA GLU A 19 7.60 -5.12 -12.01
C GLU A 19 6.10 -4.87 -12.23
N SER A 20 5.56 -5.31 -13.37
CA SER A 20 4.13 -5.18 -13.64
C SER A 20 3.25 -5.95 -12.64
N ARG A 21 3.80 -6.94 -11.92
CA ARG A 21 3.10 -7.72 -10.89
C ARG A 21 3.23 -7.13 -9.48
N ILE A 22 4.14 -6.19 -9.26
CA ILE A 22 4.34 -5.55 -7.95
C ILE A 22 3.04 -4.96 -7.40
N PRO A 23 2.22 -4.23 -8.20
CA PRO A 23 0.96 -3.66 -7.71
C PRO A 23 0.00 -4.73 -7.17
N ASP A 24 -0.17 -5.83 -7.90
CA ASP A 24 -1.08 -6.92 -7.51
C ASP A 24 -0.60 -7.64 -6.25
N ILE A 25 0.71 -7.87 -6.13
CA ILE A 25 1.33 -8.47 -4.96
C ILE A 25 1.13 -7.57 -3.74
N ALA A 26 1.36 -6.27 -3.89
CA ALA A 26 1.15 -5.30 -2.83
C ALA A 26 -0.32 -5.26 -2.39
N LEU A 27 -1.25 -5.17 -3.34
CA LEU A 27 -2.69 -5.16 -3.07
C LEU A 27 -3.13 -6.40 -2.29
N LYS A 28 -2.65 -7.58 -2.70
CA LYS A 28 -2.95 -8.85 -2.02
C LYS A 28 -2.37 -8.88 -0.60
N ALA A 29 -1.13 -8.43 -0.43
CA ALA A 29 -0.49 -8.37 0.89
C ALA A 29 -1.26 -7.44 1.85
N PHE A 30 -1.65 -6.24 1.39
CA PHE A 30 -2.46 -5.31 2.17
C PHE A 30 -3.83 -5.89 2.53
N SER A 31 -4.51 -6.49 1.56
CA SER A 31 -5.82 -7.09 1.77
C SER A 31 -5.76 -8.20 2.82
N ASN A 32 -4.76 -9.07 2.73
CA ASN A 32 -4.55 -10.14 3.70
C ASN A 32 -4.26 -9.59 5.10
N ALA A 33 -3.33 -8.63 5.22
CA ALA A 33 -2.99 -8.01 6.49
C ALA A 33 -4.19 -7.33 7.16
N TYR A 34 -4.99 -6.60 6.37
CA TYR A 34 -6.24 -6.00 6.82
C TYR A 34 -7.20 -7.05 7.38
N GLN A 35 -7.48 -8.12 6.62
CA GLN A 35 -8.41 -9.17 7.04
C GLN A 35 -7.92 -9.89 8.29
N THR A 36 -6.63 -10.21 8.37
CA THR A 36 -6.04 -10.84 9.55
C THR A 36 -6.12 -9.93 10.78
N ALA A 37 -5.85 -8.63 10.65
CA ALA A 37 -5.96 -7.69 11.76
C ALA A 37 -7.39 -7.63 12.32
N ILE A 38 -8.39 -7.48 11.44
CA ILE A 38 -9.80 -7.45 11.82
C ILE A 38 -10.26 -8.79 12.44
N ALA A 39 -9.82 -9.92 11.87
CA ALA A 39 -10.12 -11.24 12.40
C ALA A 39 -9.55 -11.42 13.81
N ASN A 40 -8.38 -10.86 14.10
CA ASN A 40 -7.75 -10.92 15.42
C ASN A 40 -8.30 -9.88 16.41
N GLY A 41 -9.31 -9.09 16.02
CA GLY A 41 -9.92 -8.09 16.89
C GLY A 41 -9.12 -6.79 17.03
N ALA A 42 -8.11 -6.56 16.19
CA ALA A 42 -7.42 -5.29 16.13
C ALA A 42 -8.27 -4.25 15.39
N SER A 43 -7.94 -2.96 15.59
CA SER A 43 -8.45 -1.87 14.77
C SER A 43 -7.45 -1.51 13.67
N VAL A 44 -7.96 -1.10 12.50
CA VAL A 44 -7.18 -0.72 11.33
C VAL A 44 -7.56 0.70 10.90
N LEU A 45 -6.54 1.52 10.62
CA LEU A 45 -6.73 2.85 10.06
C LEU A 45 -6.90 2.79 8.54
N VAL A 46 -7.97 3.36 8.02
CA VAL A 46 -8.33 3.36 6.59
C VAL A 46 -8.55 4.78 6.11
N ALA A 47 -7.84 5.17 5.05
CA ALA A 47 -8.11 6.38 4.29
C ALA A 47 -9.17 6.09 3.22
N GLN A 48 -10.35 6.71 3.33
CA GLN A 48 -11.45 6.51 2.39
C GLN A 48 -12.24 7.82 2.25
N ASP A 49 -12.57 8.21 1.02
CA ASP A 49 -13.42 9.37 0.71
C ASP A 49 -12.98 10.69 1.38
N GLY A 50 -11.66 10.92 1.46
CA GLY A 50 -11.10 12.12 2.11
C GLY A 50 -11.21 12.10 3.65
N GLN A 51 -11.43 10.93 4.23
CA GLN A 51 -11.53 10.73 5.67
C GLN A 51 -10.57 9.63 6.13
N LEU A 52 -10.04 9.81 7.33
CA LEU A 52 -9.37 8.75 8.07
C LEU A 52 -10.38 8.10 9.00
N LEU A 53 -10.59 6.80 8.82
CA LEU A 53 -11.48 5.99 9.64
C LEU A 53 -10.66 5.01 10.48
N GLU A 54 -11.12 4.77 11.70
CA GLU A 54 -10.80 3.57 12.45
C GLU A 54 -11.83 2.49 12.12
N VAL A 55 -11.35 1.33 11.71
CA VAL A 55 -12.18 0.18 11.36
C VAL A 55 -11.90 -0.96 12.30
N THR A 56 -12.95 -1.48 12.93
CA THR A 56 -12.92 -2.72 13.70
C THR A 56 -13.79 -3.77 13.00
N ARG A 57 -13.92 -4.96 13.60
CA ARG A 57 -14.85 -5.99 13.11
C ARG A 57 -16.30 -5.48 13.03
N ASN A 58 -16.69 -4.60 13.96
CA ASN A 58 -18.10 -4.25 14.17
C ASN A 58 -18.41 -2.79 13.82
N SER A 59 -17.40 -1.95 13.63
CA SER A 59 -17.58 -0.51 13.46
C SER A 59 -16.64 0.08 12.42
N ARG A 60 -17.08 1.18 11.82
CA ARG A 60 -16.24 2.10 11.04
C ARG A 60 -16.50 3.50 11.58
N GLN A 61 -15.52 4.08 12.26
CA GLN A 61 -15.64 5.38 12.89
C GLN A 61 -14.73 6.39 12.19
N VAL A 62 -15.28 7.53 11.79
CA VAL A 62 -14.49 8.63 11.24
C VAL A 62 -13.71 9.28 12.38
N LEU A 63 -12.39 9.33 12.24
CA LEU A 63 -11.50 10.01 13.20
C LEU A 63 -11.31 11.47 12.83
N ARG A 64 -11.06 11.75 11.55
CA ARG A 64 -10.86 13.10 11.01
C ARG A 64 -10.95 13.11 9.50
N SER A 65 -11.23 14.28 8.92
CA SER A 65 -10.93 14.52 7.50
C SER A 65 -9.42 14.51 7.28
N ILE A 66 -9.02 13.84 6.21
CA ILE A 66 -7.70 13.97 5.60
C ILE A 66 -7.96 14.67 4.28
N GLU A 67 -7.58 15.93 4.17
CA GLU A 67 -7.70 16.65 2.90
C GLU A 67 -7.11 15.76 1.82
N GLY A 68 -7.87 15.52 0.74
CA GLY A 68 -7.30 14.83 -0.40
C GLY A 68 -6.03 15.57 -0.79
N TYR A 69 -4.94 14.83 -1.04
CA TYR A 69 -3.94 15.37 -1.94
C TYR A 69 -4.74 15.79 -3.17
N GLY A 70 -4.79 17.10 -3.45
CA GLY A 70 -5.77 17.72 -4.35
C GLY A 70 -5.86 17.02 -5.70
N HIS A 71 -6.76 17.42 -6.61
CA HIS A 71 -6.89 16.71 -7.89
C HIS A 71 -5.57 16.61 -8.68
N LEU A 72 -4.83 15.50 -8.50
CA LEU A 72 -3.53 15.25 -9.10
C LEU A 72 -3.81 14.59 -10.44
N LYS A 73 -3.55 15.31 -11.53
CA LYS A 73 -3.55 14.71 -12.86
C LYS A 73 -2.31 13.83 -12.99
N SER A 74 -2.40 12.77 -13.80
CA SER A 74 -1.23 11.99 -14.18
C SER A 74 -0.15 12.92 -14.74
N GLY A 75 1.09 12.80 -14.27
CA GLY A 75 2.20 13.70 -14.59
C GLY A 75 2.36 14.90 -13.63
N THR A 76 1.51 15.05 -12.61
CA THR A 76 1.67 16.15 -11.64
C THR A 76 2.89 15.91 -10.75
N ARG A 77 3.85 16.84 -10.80
CA ARG A 77 5.07 16.79 -9.98
C ARG A 77 4.75 17.12 -8.53
N LEU A 78 4.86 16.12 -7.65
CA LEU A 78 4.70 16.31 -6.22
C LEU A 78 5.95 16.94 -5.61
N THR A 79 5.77 18.07 -4.92
CA THR A 79 6.85 18.71 -4.16
C THR A 79 6.58 18.53 -2.67
N ILE A 80 7.22 17.53 -2.06
CA ILE A 80 7.07 17.26 -0.63
C ILE A 80 7.98 18.24 0.12
N LYS A 81 7.41 19.28 0.71
CA LYS A 81 8.14 20.14 1.64
C LYS A 81 8.25 19.41 2.98
N LYS A 82 9.47 19.01 3.34
CA LYS A 82 9.77 18.45 4.66
C LYS A 82 9.44 19.52 5.72
N ARG A 83 8.40 19.30 6.53
CA ARG A 83 8.22 20.09 7.75
C ARG A 83 9.27 19.59 8.74
N ASN A 84 10.17 20.48 9.15
CA ASN A 84 11.03 20.24 10.28
C ASN A 84 10.17 20.41 11.54
N SER A 85 9.91 19.30 12.23
CA SER A 85 9.32 19.27 13.57
C SER A 85 10.43 19.40 14.60
#